data_AF-A0A939JHQ3-F1
#
_entry.id   AF-A0A939JHQ3-F1
#
_cell.length_a   1.000
_cell.length_b   1.000
_cell.length_c   1.000
_cell.angle_alpha   90.00
_cell.angle_beta   90.00
_cell.angle_gamma   90.00
#
_symmetry.space_group_name_H-M   'P 1'
#
loop_
_entity.id
_entity.type
_entity.pdbx_description
1 polymer ?
#
loop_
_entity_poly.entity_id
_entity_poly.type
_entity_poly.pdbx_seq_one_letter_code
_entity_poly.pdbx_strand_id
1 'polypeptide(L)'
;PRTASTPRPAFRPEPVRTAYDAVTAASRYLGWLGFPDVVATATPGKRPATGIDLRGPGLIATVDPATRPAALRDIECLWLHGLNSSSRTVFFSLTGYADDTRARAEELRIPLFVLDTEGAVRPANGPADELVSTGA
;
A
#
# COMPACT_ATOMS: atom_id res chain seq x y z
N PRO A 1 20.35 19.28 12.25
CA PRO A 1 19.10 19.33 13.05
C PRO A 1 17.89 18.99 12.16
N ARG A 2 17.25 17.82 12.36
CA ARG A 2 15.97 17.54 11.71
C ARG A 2 14.91 18.38 12.42
N THR A 3 14.36 19.38 11.73
CA THR A 3 13.17 20.10 12.19
C THR A 3 12.09 19.08 12.52
N ALA A 4 11.55 19.14 13.74
CA ALA A 4 10.47 18.27 14.16
C ALA A 4 9.35 18.33 13.11
N SER A 5 9.01 17.19 12.52
CA SER A 5 7.93 17.10 11.53
C SER A 5 6.66 17.70 12.14
N THR A 6 6.06 18.67 11.45
CA THR A 6 4.73 19.16 11.77
C THR A 6 3.80 17.96 12.03
N PRO A 7 3.01 17.95 13.12
CA PRO A 7 2.11 16.84 13.40
C PRO A 7 1.25 16.56 12.18
N ARG A 8 1.37 15.35 11.62
CA ARG A 8 0.59 14.97 10.44
C ARG A 8 -0.90 15.03 10.82
N PRO A 9 -1.76 15.71 10.04
CA PRO A 9 -3.19 15.79 10.36
C PRO A 9 -3.81 14.39 10.39
N ALA A 10 -4.95 14.22 11.04
CA ALA A 10 -5.68 12.94 10.99
C ALA A 10 -6.08 12.60 9.55
N PHE A 11 -5.88 11.35 9.14
CA PHE A 11 -6.36 10.84 7.85
C PHE A 11 -7.89 10.86 7.82
N ARG A 12 -8.47 11.24 6.67
CA ARG A 12 -9.93 11.28 6.47
C ARG A 12 -10.33 10.16 5.51
N PRO A 13 -10.83 9.03 6.03
CA PRO A 13 -11.23 7.91 5.20
C PRO A 13 -12.50 8.21 4.41
N GLU A 14 -12.64 7.56 3.25
CA GLU A 14 -13.87 7.58 2.44
C GLU A 14 -14.31 6.14 2.17
N PRO A 15 -15.63 5.86 2.18
CA PRO A 15 -16.14 4.51 2.03
C PRO A 15 -15.68 3.86 0.72
N VAL A 16 -15.20 2.62 0.82
CA VAL A 16 -14.77 1.81 -0.32
C VAL A 16 -15.95 0.94 -0.74
N ARG A 17 -16.39 1.08 -1.99
CA ARG A 17 -17.49 0.30 -2.59
C ARG A 17 -17.02 -0.51 -3.79
N THR A 18 -15.94 -0.09 -4.43
CA THR A 18 -15.36 -0.74 -5.60
C THR A 18 -13.85 -0.96 -5.42
N ALA A 19 -13.28 -1.82 -6.27
CA ALA A 19 -11.83 -1.99 -6.35
C ALA A 19 -11.11 -0.68 -6.74
N TYR A 20 -11.77 0.19 -7.53
CA TYR A 20 -11.21 1.49 -7.88
C TYR A 20 -11.18 2.43 -6.67
N ASP A 21 -12.25 2.45 -5.87
CA ASP A 21 -12.29 3.23 -4.62
C ASP A 21 -11.18 2.80 -3.67
N ALA A 22 -10.87 1.51 -3.62
CA ALA A 22 -9.76 0.98 -2.82
C ALA A 22 -8.40 1.53 -3.28
N VAL A 23 -8.17 1.58 -4.60
CA VAL A 23 -6.96 2.17 -5.19
C VAL A 23 -6.90 3.68 -4.91
N THR A 24 -8.02 4.39 -5.01
CA THR A 24 -8.10 5.82 -4.68
C THR A 24 -7.81 6.07 -3.20
N ALA A 25 -8.38 5.28 -2.30
CA ALA A 25 -8.13 5.38 -0.86
C ALA A 25 -6.65 5.14 -0.53
N ALA A 26 -6.05 4.11 -1.15
CA ALA A 26 -4.62 3.81 -0.99
C ALA A 26 -3.72 4.93 -1.54
N SER A 27 -4.02 5.51 -2.72
CA SER A 27 -3.29 6.68 -3.26
C SER A 27 -3.35 7.87 -2.31
N ARG A 28 -4.54 8.21 -1.78
CA ARG A 28 -4.69 9.32 -0.82
C ARG A 28 -3.95 9.06 0.48
N TYR A 29 -3.96 7.81 0.96
CA TYR A 29 -3.23 7.42 2.15
C TYR A 29 -1.71 7.55 1.96
N LEU A 30 -1.19 7.13 0.80
CA LEU A 30 0.21 7.33 0.45
C LEU A 30 0.57 8.82 0.30
N GLY A 31 -0.30 9.62 -0.30
CA GLY A 31 -0.14 11.09 -0.32
C GLY A 31 -0.05 11.69 1.08
N TRP A 32 -0.92 11.23 2.00
CA TRP A 32 -0.89 11.61 3.41
C TRP A 32 0.40 11.17 4.12
N LEU A 33 0.95 10.00 3.78
CA LEU A 33 2.24 9.51 4.28
C LEU A 33 3.44 10.33 3.75
N GLY A 34 3.26 11.15 2.72
CA GLY A 34 4.31 11.99 2.13
C GLY A 34 4.69 11.63 0.69
N PHE A 35 3.89 10.80 0.00
CA PHE A 35 4.09 10.45 -1.41
C PHE A 35 3.00 11.09 -2.30
N PRO A 36 2.98 12.43 -2.46
CA PRO A 36 1.88 13.14 -3.12
C PRO A 36 1.73 12.81 -4.61
N ASP A 37 2.83 12.40 -5.26
CA ASP A 37 2.87 12.14 -6.71
C ASP A 37 2.58 10.68 -7.07
N VAL A 38 2.04 9.90 -6.13
CA VAL A 38 1.63 8.51 -6.39
C VAL A 38 0.25 8.48 -7.03
N VAL A 39 0.22 8.04 -8.28
CA VAL A 39 -0.99 8.00 -9.10
C VAL A 39 -1.44 6.57 -9.39
N ALA A 40 -2.74 6.40 -9.58
CA ALA A 40 -3.32 5.15 -10.05
C ALA A 40 -2.91 4.87 -11.49
N THR A 41 -2.38 3.68 -11.73
CA THR A 41 -2.12 3.12 -13.06
C THR A 41 -3.33 2.32 -13.56
N ALA A 42 -4.21 1.91 -12.65
CA ALA A 42 -5.43 1.17 -12.95
C ALA A 42 -6.50 2.09 -13.56
N THR A 43 -7.16 1.61 -14.61
CA THR A 43 -8.37 2.24 -15.17
C THR A 43 -9.60 1.59 -14.54
N PRO A 44 -10.69 2.35 -14.25
CA PRO A 44 -11.93 1.76 -13.76
C PRO A 44 -12.38 0.55 -14.60
N GLY A 45 -12.63 -0.58 -13.94
CA GLY A 45 -13.05 -1.83 -14.59
C GLY A 45 -11.93 -2.69 -15.19
N LYS A 46 -10.65 -2.31 -15.10
CA LYS A 46 -9.53 -3.12 -15.61
C LYS A 46 -8.33 -3.14 -14.65
N ARG A 47 -7.95 -4.34 -14.18
CA ARG A 47 -6.71 -4.52 -13.40
C ARG A 47 -5.49 -4.40 -14.33
N PRO A 48 -4.42 -3.69 -13.93
CA PRO A 48 -3.19 -3.60 -14.72
C PRO A 48 -2.54 -4.97 -14.89
N ALA A 49 -2.05 -5.27 -16.10
CA ALA A 49 -1.40 -6.54 -16.40
C ALA A 49 -0.14 -6.81 -15.58
N THR A 50 0.49 -5.74 -15.05
CA THR A 50 1.69 -5.82 -14.21
C THR A 50 1.39 -6.09 -12.74
N GLY A 51 0.12 -6.02 -12.30
CA GLY A 51 -0.25 -6.14 -10.89
C GLY A 51 0.16 -4.95 -10.02
N ILE A 52 0.69 -3.88 -10.61
CA ILE A 52 1.03 -2.63 -9.91
C ILE A 52 -0.08 -1.62 -10.17
N ASP A 53 -0.83 -1.27 -9.12
CA ASP A 53 -2.00 -0.40 -9.17
C ASP A 53 -1.67 1.08 -8.94
N LEU A 54 -0.56 1.36 -8.24
CA LEU A 54 -0.09 2.70 -7.90
C LEU A 54 1.39 2.85 -8.25
N ARG A 55 1.77 3.99 -8.85
CA ARG A 55 3.17 4.36 -9.08
C ARG A 55 3.40 5.84 -8.82
N GLY A 56 4.55 6.15 -8.23
CA GLY A 56 5.07 7.50 -8.09
C GLY A 56 6.60 7.48 -7.95
N PRO A 57 7.23 8.65 -7.77
CA PRO A 57 8.66 8.76 -7.56
C PRO A 57 9.10 7.94 -6.33
N GLY A 58 9.92 6.91 -6.56
CA GLY A 58 10.49 6.08 -5.49
C GLY A 58 9.52 5.12 -4.80
N LEU A 59 8.28 5.00 -5.27
CA LEU A 59 7.28 4.11 -4.67
C LEU A 59 6.38 3.45 -5.72
N ILE A 60 6.14 2.16 -5.53
CA ILE A 60 5.09 1.40 -6.22
C ILE A 60 4.22 0.69 -5.19
N ALA A 61 2.94 0.52 -5.51
CA ALA A 61 2.07 -0.26 -4.65
C ALA A 61 1.03 -1.09 -5.42
N THR A 62 0.59 -2.14 -4.76
CA THR A 62 -0.47 -3.04 -5.21
C THR A 62 -1.61 -3.00 -4.21
N VAL A 63 -2.83 -3.05 -4.72
CA VAL A 63 -4.06 -3.15 -3.93
C VAL A 63 -4.76 -4.45 -4.32
N ASP A 64 -4.96 -5.33 -3.34
CA ASP A 64 -5.70 -6.57 -3.53
C ASP A 64 -7.15 -6.44 -3.06
N PRO A 65 -8.12 -6.32 -3.99
CA PRO A 65 -9.54 -6.28 -3.66
C PRO A 65 -10.14 -7.67 -3.44
N ALA A 66 -9.33 -8.74 -3.50
CA ALA A 66 -9.82 -10.10 -3.43
C ALA A 66 -10.44 -10.42 -2.06
N THR A 67 -11.53 -11.20 -2.09
CA THR A 67 -12.18 -11.74 -0.90
C THR A 67 -11.42 -12.91 -0.26
N ARG A 68 -10.23 -13.25 -0.80
CA ARG A 68 -9.31 -14.26 -0.30
C ARG A 68 -8.01 -13.59 0.13
N PRO A 69 -7.32 -14.11 1.17
CA PRO A 69 -6.05 -13.55 1.62
C PRO A 69 -5.02 -13.46 0.48
N ALA A 70 -4.21 -12.40 0.49
CA ALA A 70 -3.14 -12.19 -0.48
C ALA A 70 -2.12 -13.35 -0.43
N ALA A 71 -1.73 -13.86 -1.60
CA ALA A 71 -0.83 -14.99 -1.69
C ALA A 71 0.63 -14.55 -1.53
N LEU A 72 1.47 -15.44 -1.00
CA LEU A 72 2.92 -15.23 -0.87
C LEU A 72 3.57 -14.77 -2.18
N ARG A 73 3.15 -15.37 -3.30
CA ARG A 73 3.64 -15.03 -4.64
C ARG A 73 3.43 -13.57 -5.00
N ASP A 74 2.31 -12.97 -4.59
CA ASP A 74 1.99 -11.58 -4.92
C ASP A 74 2.97 -10.62 -4.23
N ILE A 75 3.38 -10.93 -3.00
CA ILE A 75 4.40 -10.18 -2.25
C ILE A 75 5.77 -10.28 -2.93
N GLU A 76 6.19 -11.49 -3.31
CA GLU A 76 7.50 -11.70 -3.94
C GLU A 76 7.58 -11.08 -5.34
N CYS A 77 6.50 -11.16 -6.13
CA CYS A 77 6.41 -10.48 -7.42
C CYS A 77 6.50 -8.95 -7.26
N LEU A 78 5.78 -8.38 -6.29
CA LEU A 78 5.86 -6.95 -5.99
C LEU A 78 7.29 -6.56 -5.57
N TRP A 79 7.93 -7.35 -4.70
CA TRP A 79 9.30 -7.13 -4.26
C TRP A 79 10.29 -7.08 -5.44
N LEU A 80 10.23 -8.05 -6.35
CA LEU A 80 11.08 -8.09 -7.55
C LEU A 80 10.85 -6.87 -8.44
N HIS A 81 9.60 -6.41 -8.59
CA HIS A 81 9.30 -5.19 -9.34
C HIS A 81 9.92 -3.95 -8.68
N GLY A 82 9.86 -3.87 -7.34
CA GLY A 82 10.47 -2.80 -6.55
C GLY A 82 11.97 -2.75 -6.71
N LEU A 83 12.64 -3.89 -6.54
CA LEU A 83 14.08 -4.02 -6.74
C LEU A 83 14.51 -3.58 -8.15
N ASN A 84 13.80 -4.05 -9.18
CA ASN A 84 14.14 -3.73 -10.57
C ASN A 84 13.92 -2.24 -10.92
N SER A 85 13.03 -1.56 -10.19
CA SER A 85 12.72 -0.14 -10.41
C SER A 85 13.33 0.77 -9.33
N SER A 86 14.22 0.24 -8.48
CA SER A 86 14.80 0.96 -7.33
C SER A 86 13.75 1.73 -6.52
N SER A 87 12.58 1.13 -6.34
CA SER A 87 11.41 1.77 -5.72
C SER A 87 10.98 1.00 -4.49
N ARG A 88 10.53 1.73 -3.47
CA ARG A 88 9.89 1.14 -2.29
C ARG A 88 8.57 0.48 -2.72
N THR A 89 8.28 -0.67 -2.14
CA THR A 89 7.07 -1.45 -2.43
C THR A 89 6.11 -1.39 -1.26
N VAL A 90 4.82 -1.21 -1.52
CA VAL A 90 3.77 -1.24 -0.50
C VAL A 90 2.62 -2.12 -0.98
N PHE A 91 2.02 -2.90 -0.07
CA PHE A 91 0.88 -3.75 -0.39
C PHE A 91 -0.33 -3.39 0.47
N PHE A 92 -1.50 -3.28 -0.16
CA PHE A 92 -2.79 -3.09 0.50
C PHE A 92 -3.68 -4.31 0.24
N SER A 93 -4.40 -4.78 1.25
CA SER A 93 -5.37 -5.88 1.13
C SER A 93 -6.67 -5.51 1.82
N LEU A 94 -7.80 -5.87 1.23
CA LEU A 94 -9.11 -5.69 1.86
C LEU A 94 -9.43 -6.81 2.88
N THR A 95 -8.85 -7.99 2.71
CA THR A 95 -9.13 -9.16 3.57
C THR A 95 -8.01 -9.51 4.53
N GLY A 96 -6.91 -8.76 4.48
CA GLY A 96 -5.72 -9.03 5.27
C GLY A 96 -4.79 -10.05 4.62
N TYR A 97 -3.99 -10.71 5.46
CA TYR A 97 -2.85 -11.52 5.06
C TYR A 97 -2.81 -12.80 5.87
N ALA A 98 -2.46 -13.91 5.21
CA ALA A 98 -2.05 -15.13 5.88
C ALA A 98 -0.72 -14.91 6.63
N ASP A 99 -0.48 -15.72 7.66
CA ASP A 99 0.67 -15.52 8.56
C ASP A 99 2.01 -15.70 7.85
N ASP A 100 2.10 -16.64 6.91
CA ASP A 100 3.26 -16.86 6.05
C ASP A 100 3.54 -15.65 5.14
N THR A 101 2.50 -15.10 4.52
CA THR A 101 2.58 -13.87 3.72
C THR A 101 3.08 -12.70 4.57
N ARG A 102 2.57 -12.54 5.80
CA ARG A 102 2.99 -11.47 6.71
C ARG A 102 4.44 -11.63 7.13
N ALA A 103 4.85 -12.84 7.53
CA ALA A 103 6.23 -13.13 7.91
C ALA A 103 7.20 -12.84 6.75
N ARG A 104 6.85 -13.24 5.54
CA ARG A 104 7.68 -12.96 4.36
C ARG A 104 7.81 -11.47 4.06
N ALA A 105 6.72 -10.72 4.16
CA ALA A 105 6.76 -9.28 3.96
C ALA A 105 7.62 -8.56 5.01
N GLU A 106 7.64 -9.07 6.26
CA GLU A 106 8.53 -8.57 7.32
C GLU A 106 10.00 -8.75 6.93
N GLU A 107 10.39 -9.96 6.50
CA GLU A 107 11.75 -10.27 6.03
C GLU A 107 12.17 -9.38 4.85
N LEU A 108 11.26 -9.17 3.89
CA LEU A 108 11.50 -8.35 2.70
C LEU A 108 11.32 -6.85 2.96
N ARG A 109 10.96 -6.46 4.18
CA ARG A 109 10.73 -5.07 4.61
C ARG A 109 9.68 -4.34 3.78
N ILE A 110 8.63 -5.06 3.38
CA ILE A 110 7.49 -4.55 2.62
C ILE A 110 6.38 -4.13 3.59
N PRO A 111 6.02 -2.83 3.65
CA PRO A 111 4.85 -2.36 4.37
C PRO A 111 3.56 -3.00 3.87
N LEU A 112 2.86 -3.66 4.79
CA LEU A 112 1.53 -4.24 4.58
C LEU A 112 0.46 -3.40 5.26
N PHE A 113 -0.59 -3.07 4.52
CA PHE A 113 -1.74 -2.35 5.03
C PHE A 113 -3.04 -3.14 4.82
N VAL A 114 -3.95 -3.06 5.79
CA VAL A 114 -5.33 -3.50 5.61
C VAL A 114 -6.20 -2.27 5.38
N LEU A 115 -6.99 -2.29 4.31
CA LEU A 115 -7.97 -1.27 3.97
C LEU A 115 -9.37 -1.85 4.17
N ASP A 116 -10.18 -1.26 5.04
CA ASP A 116 -11.55 -1.72 5.24
C ASP A 116 -12.56 -1.03 4.31
N THR A 117 -13.82 -1.44 4.41
CA THR A 117 -14.94 -0.92 3.61
C THR A 117 -15.33 0.52 3.97
N GLU A 118 -14.90 1.00 5.13
CA GLU A 118 -15.08 2.37 5.60
C GLU A 118 -13.96 3.28 5.09
N GLY A 119 -12.92 2.70 4.47
CA GLY A 119 -11.76 3.39 3.92
C GLY A 119 -10.65 3.62 4.93
N ALA A 120 -10.76 3.07 6.14
CA ALA A 120 -9.69 3.18 7.12
C ALA A 120 -8.55 2.23 6.74
N VAL A 121 -7.34 2.77 6.84
CA VAL A 121 -6.11 2.03 6.54
C VAL A 121 -5.38 1.78 7.84
N ARG A 122 -4.98 0.53 8.08
CA ARG A 122 -4.23 0.14 9.28
C ARG A 122 -2.94 -0.60 8.90
N PRO A 123 -1.83 -0.33 9.60
CA PRO A 123 -0.61 -1.13 9.43
C PRO A 123 -0.87 -2.57 9.87
N ALA A 124 -0.28 -3.52 9.15
CA ALA A 124 -0.45 -4.95 9.39
C ALA A 124 0.87 -5.67 9.75
N ASN A 125 2.00 -4.95 9.71
CA ASN A 125 3.33 -5.45 10.04
C ASN A 125 4.29 -4.31 10.46
N GLY A 126 5.48 -4.66 10.93
CA GLY A 126 6.46 -3.69 11.47
C GLY A 126 6.91 -2.62 10.46
N PRO A 127 7.26 -2.97 9.20
CA PRO A 127 7.58 -1.99 8.16
C PRO A 127 6.45 -0.99 7.89
N ALA A 128 5.19 -1.40 8.03
CA ALA A 128 4.06 -0.50 7.90
C ALA A 128 3.92 0.44 9.09
N ASP A 129 4.08 -0.05 10.32
CA ASP A 129 4.11 0.80 11.52
C ASP A 129 5.21 1.86 11.44
N GLU A 130 6.41 1.46 11.01
CA GLU A 130 7.53 2.38 10.80
C GLU A 130 7.20 3.42 9.75
N LEU A 131 6.66 3.01 8.59
CA LEU A 131 6.27 3.95 7.53
C LEU A 131 5.21 4.95 8.01
N VAL A 132 4.24 4.51 8.82
CA VAL A 132 3.24 5.41 9.41
C VAL A 132 3.91 6.41 10.35
N SER A 133 4.83 5.96 11.19
CA SER A 133 5.53 6.80 12.16
C SER A 133 6.49 7.80 11.52
N THR A 134 7.23 7.41 10.46
CA THR A 134 8.26 8.26 9.86
C THR A 134 7.73 9.09 8.69
N GLY A 135 6.77 8.55 7.93
CA GLY A 135 6.45 9.06 6.60
C GLY A 135 7.48 8.71 5.54
N ALA A 136 7.33 9.33 4.37
CA ALA A 136 8.27 9.32 3.26
C ALA A 136 9.65 9.85 3.64
#